data_AF-A0AAE3LM51-F1
#
_entry.id   AF-A0AAE3LM51-F1
#
_cell.length_a   1.000
_cell.length_b   1.000
_cell.length_c   1.000
_cell.angle_alpha   90.00
_cell.angle_beta   90.00
_cell.angle_gamma   90.00
#
_symmetry.space_group_name_H-M   'P 1'
#
loop_
_entity.id
_entity.type
_entity.pdbx_description
1 polymer ?
#
loop_
_entity_poly.entity_id
_entity_poly.type
_entity_poly.pdbx_seq_one_letter_code
_entity_poly.pdbx_strand_id
1 'polypeptide(L)' 'MYMNPKPSELETFTFVNEKNVSICVEVFTMEDQSFVAFTRFEQEDEVELAGQGESKDKQEAIDLAIQDLYRQLN' A
#
# COMPACT_ATOMS: atom_id res chain seq x y z
N MET A 1 -10.21 5.17 23.47
CA MET A 1 -10.58 5.81 22.19
C MET A 1 -9.41 5.62 21.26
N TYR A 2 -9.55 4.82 20.20
CA TYR A 2 -8.52 4.71 19.17
C TYR A 2 -8.74 5.86 18.19
N MET A 3 -7.86 6.87 18.22
CA MET A 3 -7.81 7.86 17.15
C MET A 3 -7.05 7.22 15.99
N ASN A 4 -7.74 6.91 14.90
CA ASN A 4 -7.08 6.70 13.61
C ASN A 4 -6.44 8.05 13.25
N PRO A 5 -5.10 8.13 13.14
CA PRO A 5 -4.46 9.36 12.71
C PRO A 5 -4.99 9.69 11.31
N LYS A 6 -5.41 10.93 11.09
CA LYS A 6 -5.92 11.34 9.79
C LYS A 6 -4.72 11.44 8.83
N PRO A 7 -4.80 10.84 7.64
CA PRO A 7 -3.77 11.04 6.64
C PRO A 7 -3.74 12.51 6.20
N SER A 8 -2.55 13.09 6.10
CA SER A 8 -2.33 14.47 5.67
C SER A 8 -2.24 14.60 4.16
N GLU A 9 -1.67 13.61 3.48
CA GLU A 9 -1.53 13.53 2.02
C GLU A 9 -1.71 12.09 1.56
N LEU A 10 -2.35 11.91 0.39
CA LEU A 10 -2.53 10.62 -0.28
C LEU A 10 -1.86 10.67 -1.66
N GLU A 11 -0.93 9.75 -1.88
CA GLU A 11 -0.34 9.49 -3.20
C GLU A 11 -0.72 8.10 -3.69
N THR A 12 -1.04 7.98 -4.98
CA THR A 12 -1.46 6.71 -5.58
C THR A 12 -0.58 6.35 -6.77
N PHE A 13 -0.08 5.11 -6.78
CA PHE A 13 0.74 4.55 -7.84
C PHE A 13 0.07 3.30 -8.40
N THR A 14 -0.09 3.20 -9.72
CA THR A 14 -0.61 1.99 -10.35
C THR A 14 0.44 1.39 -11.25
N PHE A 15 0.68 0.08 -11.12
CA PHE A 15 1.55 -0.68 -12.02
C PHE A 15 0.96 -2.05 -12.31
N VAL A 16 1.32 -2.62 -13.45
CA VAL A 16 0.87 -3.95 -13.88
C VAL A 16 2.03 -4.92 -13.71
N ASN A 17 1.81 -6.03 -13.01
CA ASN A 17 2.84 -7.07 -12.85
C ASN A 17 2.91 -8.01 -14.06
N GLU A 18 3.87 -8.94 -14.05
CA GLU A 18 4.08 -9.92 -15.12
C GLU A 18 2.89 -10.88 -15.34
N LYS A 19 1.96 -10.97 -14.38
CA LYS A 19 0.73 -11.76 -14.45
C LYS A 19 -0.47 -10.95 -14.97
N ASN A 20 -0.27 -9.76 -15.51
CA ASN A 20 -1.32 -8.80 -15.91
C ASN A 20 -2.24 -8.35 -14.77
N VAL A 21 -1.76 -8.42 -13.52
CA VAL A 21 -2.50 -7.94 -12.36
C VAL A 21 -2.19 -6.45 -12.17
N SER A 22 -3.24 -5.63 -12.14
CA SER A 22 -3.14 -4.20 -11.83
C SER A 22 -3.00 -4.04 -10.32
N ILE A 23 -1.86 -3.52 -9.87
CA ILE A 23 -1.54 -3.25 -8.47
C ILE A 23 -1.60 -1.75 -8.25
N CYS A 24 -2.41 -1.33 -7.30
CA CYS A 24 -2.55 0.03 -6.82
C CYS A 24 -1.85 0.15 -5.46
N VAL A 25 -0.96 1.12 -5.31
CA VAL A 25 -0.29 1.43 -4.04
C VAL A 25 -0.73 2.81 -3.59
N GLU A 26 -1.26 2.89 -2.38
CA GLU A 26 -1.67 4.14 -1.75
C GLU A 26 -0.75 4.43 -0.58
N VAL A 27 -0.13 5.60 -0.62
CA VAL A 27 0.77 6.06 0.42
C VAL A 27 0.10 7.22 1.16
N PHE A 28 0.00 7.07 2.46
CA PHE A 28 -0.56 8.03 3.38
C PHE A 28 0.57 8.63 4.21
N THR A 29 0.75 9.95 4.12
CA THR A 29 1.59 10.68 5.07
C THR A 29 0.79 10.89 6.35
N MET A 30 1.39 10.56 7.49
CA MET A 30 0.76 10.66 8.81
C MET A 30 1.15 11.97 9.50
N GLU A 31 0.39 12.37 10.52
CA GLU A 31 0.67 13.60 11.30
C GLU A 31 2.05 13.61 11.97
N ASP A 32 2.59 12.42 12.29
CA ASP A 32 3.91 12.23 12.89
C ASP A 32 5.05 12.08 11.85
N GLN A 33 4.77 12.43 10.58
CA GLN A 33 5.67 12.29 9.43
C GLN A 33 6.12 10.85 9.13
N SER A 34 5.39 9.84 9.63
CA SER A 34 5.50 8.48 9.09
C SER A 34 4.73 8.35 7.78
N PHE A 35 5.04 7.30 7.03
CA PHE A 35 4.36 6.90 5.81
C PHE A 35 3.76 5.53 6.01
N VAL A 36 2.47 5.39 5.67
CA VAL A 36 1.78 4.12 5.63
C VAL A 36 1.40 3.84 4.18
N ALA A 37 1.90 2.75 3.61
CA ALA A 37 1.56 2.30 2.28
C ALA A 37 0.63 1.10 2.33
N PHE A 38 -0.36 1.07 1.44
CA PHE A 38 -1.27 -0.05 1.23
C PHE A 38 -1.24 -0.47 -0.22
N THR A 39 -1.16 -1.77 -0.48
CA THR A 39 -1.30 -2.33 -1.82
C THR A 39 -2.66 -2.96 -1.98
N ARG A 40 -3.32 -2.66 -3.10
CA ARG A 40 -4.55 -3.32 -3.54
C ARG A 40 -4.35 -3.87 -4.94
N PHE A 41 -5.02 -4.95 -5.28
CA PHE A 41 -5.07 -5.41 -6.66
C PHE A 41 -6.48 -5.83 -7.05
N GLU A 42 -6.76 -5.76 -8.35
CA GLU A 42 -8.00 -6.27 -8.93
C GLU A 42 -7.73 -7.64 -9.58
N GLN A 43 -8.48 -8.65 -9.14
CA GLN A 43 -8.46 -9.98 -9.73
C GLN A 43 -9.90 -10.50 -9.81
N GLU A 44 -10.32 -10.99 -10.99
CA GLU A 44 -11.63 -11.62 -11.20
C GLU A 44 -12.83 -10.76 -10.71
N ASP A 45 -12.77 -9.45 -10.96
CA ASP A 45 -13.77 -8.43 -10.52
C ASP A 45 -13.82 -8.17 -9.00
N GLU A 46 -12.88 -8.71 -8.22
CA GLU A 46 -12.71 -8.43 -6.79
C GLU A 46 -11.50 -7.53 -6.52
N VAL A 47 -11.68 -6.52 -5.66
CA VAL A 47 -10.60 -5.65 -5.16
C VAL A 47 -10.11 -6.22 -3.84
N GLU A 48 -8.90 -6.76 -3.82
CA GLU A 48 -8.30 -7.28 -2.60
C GLU A 48 -7.27 -6.31 -2.03
N LEU A 49 -7.35 -6.11 -0.71
CA LEU A 49 -6.36 -5.36 0.07
C LEU A 49 -5.32 -6.37 0.54
N ALA A 50 -4.12 -6.23 0.01
CA ALA A 50 -3.23 -7.38 -0.10
C ALA A 50 -1.85 -7.16 0.53
N GLY A 51 -1.57 -5.95 1.00
CA GLY A 51 -0.31 -5.66 1.66
C GLY A 51 -0.31 -4.31 2.33
N GLN A 52 0.48 -4.21 3.39
CA GLN A 52 0.64 -3.00 4.18
C GLN A 52 2.11 -2.83 4.56
N GLY A 53 2.60 -1.60 4.52
CA GLY A 53 3.94 -1.22 4.98
C GLY A 53 3.90 0.10 5.74
N GLU A 54 4.73 0.23 6.77
CA GLU A 54 4.88 1.46 7.55
C GLU A 54 6.36 1.75 7.77
N SER A 55 6.80 2.97 7.46
CA SER A 55 8.15 3.44 7.76
C SER A 55 8.21 4.97 7.91
N LYS A 56 9.31 5.48 8.46
CA LYS A 56 9.68 6.90 8.39
C LYS A 56 10.22 7.30 7.02
N ASP A 57 10.60 6.34 6.19
CA ASP A 57 10.96 6.56 4.78
C ASP A 57 9.82 6.11 3.85
N LYS A 58 9.44 6.98 2.91
CA LYS A 58 8.35 6.72 1.97
C LYS A 58 8.63 5.52 1.07
N GLN A 59 9.85 5.40 0.55
CA GLN A 59 10.20 4.31 -0.36
C GLN A 59 10.22 2.98 0.40
N GLU A 60 10.75 2.98 1.62
CA GLU A 60 10.73 1.78 2.47
C GLU A 60 9.31 1.34 2.81
N ALA A 61 8.38 2.26 3.12
CA ALA A 61 6.98 1.91 3.36
C ALA A 61 6.33 1.24 2.14
N ILE A 62 6.61 1.76 0.93
CA ILE A 62 6.15 1.17 -0.33
C ILE A 62 6.74 -0.23 -0.53
N ASP A 63 8.05 -0.37 -0.34
CA ASP A 63 8.76 -1.64 -0.51
C ASP A 63 8.21 -2.71 0.45
N LEU A 64 7.94 -2.34 1.70
CA LEU A 64 7.32 -3.22 2.70
C LEU A 64 5.90 -3.66 2.28
N ALA A 65 5.06 -2.73 1.80
CA ALA A 65 3.71 -3.05 1.34
C ALA A 65 3.73 -4.02 0.15
N ILE A 66 4.64 -3.80 -0.80
CA ILE A 66 4.82 -4.66 -1.98
C ILE A 66 5.38 -6.04 -1.57
N GLN A 67 6.31 -6.11 -0.63
CA GLN A 67 6.83 -7.38 -0.11
C GLN A 67 5.73 -8.19 0.56
N ASP A 68 4.87 -7.56 1.37
CA ASP A 68 3.74 -8.24 2.00
C ASP A 68 2.74 -8.75 0.97
N LEU A 69 2.43 -7.95 -0.06
CA LEU A 69 1.63 -8.37 -1.23
C LEU A 69 2.18 -9.63 -1.88
N TYR A 70 3.47 -9.64 -2.24
CA TYR A 70 4.07 -10.81 -2.87
C TYR A 70 4.12 -12.03 -1.95
N ARG A 71 4.11 -11.85 -0.63
CA ARG A 71 3.99 -12.94 0.34
C ARG A 71 2.59 -13.52 0.35
N GLN A 72 1.55 -12.70 0.18
CA GLN A 72 0.16 -13.17 0.13
C GLN A 72 -0.19 -13.84 -1.20
N LEU A 73 0.45 -13.44 -2.30
CA LEU A 73 0.25 -14.00 -3.64
C LEU A 73 1.01 -15.33 -3.91
N ASN A 74 1.94 -15.72 -3.03
CA ASN A 74 2.75 -16.95 -3.13
C ASN A 74 2.24 -18.04 -2.19
#